data_AF-A0A6A5FZ88-F1
#
_entry.id   AF-A0A6A5FZ88-F1
#
_cell.length_a   1.000
_cell.length_b   1.000
_cell.length_c   1.000
_cell.angle_alpha   90.00
_cell.angle_beta   90.00
_cell.angle_gamma   90.00
#
_symmetry.space_group_name_H-M   'P 1'
#
loop_
_entity.id
_entity.type
_entity.pdbx_description
1 polymer ?
#
loop_
_entity_poly.entity_id
_entity_poly.type
_entity_poly.pdbx_seq_one_letter_code
_entity_poly.pdbx_strand_id
1 'polypeptide(L)'
;MIRSKPCVTPLLFAINQSRVNLALSVVFNHCENPAYLNYWLNTELRIPARVRVMCRIADWHLYDRAFPGCIMGSKAVLVEFESITGFDFMITHMATIQTSVAFTTNIRNDNNNNL
;
A
#
# COMPACT_ATOMS: atom_id res chain seq x y z
N MET A 1 26.04 25.85 27.84
CA MET A 1 25.76 24.38 27.82
C MET A 1 24.49 24.13 27.02
N ILE A 2 24.62 23.77 25.75
CA ILE A 2 23.47 23.41 24.91
C ILE A 2 23.31 21.89 25.01
N ARG A 3 22.26 21.42 25.68
CA ARG A 3 21.87 20.01 25.66
C ARG A 3 21.26 19.70 24.30
N SER A 4 22.08 19.17 23.39
CA SER A 4 21.61 18.52 22.17
C SER A 4 20.70 17.34 22.54
N LYS A 5 19.41 17.44 22.19
CA LYS A 5 18.47 16.33 22.28
C LYS A 5 19.01 15.16 21.43
N PRO A 6 18.93 13.90 21.90
CA PRO A 6 19.32 12.78 21.06
C PRO A 6 18.38 12.71 19.86
N CYS A 7 18.96 12.86 18.66
CA CYS A 7 18.31 12.56 17.41
C CYS A 7 17.89 11.09 17.47
N VAL A 8 16.60 10.85 17.67
CA VAL A 8 16.05 9.50 17.68
C VAL A 8 16.36 8.87 16.32
N THR A 9 17.11 7.80 16.41
CA THR A 9 17.82 7.09 15.35
C THR A 9 16.88 6.69 14.20
N PRO A 10 17.16 7.05 12.93
CA PRO A 10 16.42 6.54 11.78
C PRO A 10 16.49 5.02 11.62
N LEU A 11 17.45 4.37 12.29
CA LEU A 11 17.71 2.93 12.21
C LEU A 11 16.63 2.07 12.88
N LEU A 12 15.88 2.58 13.87
CA LEU A 12 14.84 1.76 14.50
C LEU A 12 13.60 1.58 13.63
N PHE A 13 13.36 2.48 12.66
CA PHE A 13 12.30 2.32 11.66
C PHE A 13 12.63 1.24 10.61
N ALA A 14 13.91 0.87 10.46
CA ALA A 14 14.32 -0.15 9.49
C ALA A 14 14.10 -1.59 9.97
N ILE A 15 13.92 -1.81 11.29
CA ILE A 15 13.89 -3.18 11.87
C ILE A 15 12.47 -3.74 11.98
N ASN A 16 11.44 -2.91 11.80
CA ASN A 16 10.06 -3.36 11.61
C ASN A 16 9.66 -3.29 10.12
N GLN A 17 10.56 -3.69 9.23
CA GLN A 17 10.16 -4.24 7.93
C GLN A 17 9.42 -5.56 8.17
N SER A 18 8.25 -5.49 8.81
CA SER A 18 7.18 -6.45 8.58
C SER A 18 7.11 -6.56 7.07
N ARG A 19 7.51 -7.72 6.54
CA ARG A 19 7.63 -7.97 5.11
C ARG A 19 6.34 -7.49 4.45
N VAL A 20 6.39 -6.33 3.78
CA VAL A 20 5.24 -5.79 3.07
C VAL A 20 4.85 -6.86 2.08
N ASN A 21 3.66 -7.44 2.24
CA ASN A 21 3.20 -8.46 1.31
C ASN A 21 2.69 -7.75 0.05
N LEU A 22 3.64 -7.28 -0.76
CA LEU A 22 3.39 -6.55 -1.99
C LEU A 22 2.52 -7.35 -2.98
N ALA A 23 2.45 -8.68 -2.84
CA ALA A 23 1.61 -9.52 -3.68
C ALA A 23 0.10 -9.28 -3.48
N LEU A 24 -0.28 -8.80 -2.30
CA LEU A 24 -1.68 -8.56 -1.90
C LEU A 24 -1.83 -7.11 -1.43
N SER A 25 -1.33 -6.16 -2.22
CA SER A 25 -1.30 -4.75 -1.82
C SER A 25 -1.94 -3.84 -2.87
N VAL A 26 -2.65 -2.81 -2.42
CA VAL A 26 -3.25 -1.78 -3.26
C VAL A 26 -2.74 -0.41 -2.83
N VAL A 27 -2.30 0.40 -3.80
CA VAL A 27 -1.90 1.79 -3.58
C VAL A 27 -3.00 2.71 -4.06
N PHE A 28 -3.41 3.62 -3.18
CA PHE A 28 -4.28 4.74 -3.48
C PHE A 28 -3.43 5.98 -3.66
N ASN A 29 -3.59 6.67 -4.80
CA ASN A 29 -2.99 7.98 -5.01
C ASN A 29 -3.51 9.02 -4.01
N HIS A 30 -4.78 8.90 -3.63
CA HIS A 30 -5.42 9.75 -2.65
C HIS A 30 -6.50 8.99 -1.87
N CYS A 31 -6.49 9.12 -0.54
CA CYS A 31 -7.56 8.66 0.33
C CYS A 31 -7.90 9.77 1.34
N GLU A 32 -9.12 10.31 1.26
CA GLU A 32 -9.51 11.44 2.12
C GLU A 32 -9.47 11.10 3.61
N ASN A 33 -9.92 9.88 3.94
CA ASN A 33 -10.04 9.37 5.30
C ASN A 33 -9.48 7.93 5.44
N PRO A 34 -8.15 7.80 5.63
CA PRO A 34 -7.50 6.49 5.80
C PRO A 34 -7.99 5.72 7.04
N ALA A 35 -8.39 6.45 8.10
CA ALA A 35 -8.91 5.84 9.32
C ALA A 35 -10.27 5.15 9.08
N TYR A 36 -11.15 5.80 8.33
CA TYR A 36 -12.42 5.19 7.94
C TYR A 36 -12.21 4.01 6.98
N LEU A 37 -11.29 4.10 6.02
CA LEU A 37 -10.94 2.97 5.16
C LEU A 37 -10.49 1.75 5.99
N ASN A 38 -9.66 1.97 7.01
CA ASN A 38 -9.24 0.90 7.92
C ASN A 38 -10.40 0.29 8.72
N TYR A 39 -11.30 1.14 9.22
CA TYR A 39 -12.49 0.71 9.95
C TYR A 39 -13.45 -0.08 9.06
N TRP A 40 -13.74 0.43 7.86
CA TRP A 40 -14.62 -0.20 6.89
C TRP A 40 -14.12 -1.61 6.51
N LEU A 41 -12.84 -1.75 6.18
CA LEU A 41 -12.24 -3.04 5.85
C LEU A 41 -12.27 -4.01 7.03
N ASN A 42 -11.72 -3.62 8.19
CA ASN A 42 -11.51 -4.56 9.28
C ASN A 42 -12.76 -4.81 10.13
N THR A 43 -13.63 -3.81 10.30
CA THR A 43 -14.79 -3.89 11.21
C THR A 43 -16.09 -4.16 10.48
N GLU A 44 -16.42 -3.39 9.46
CA GLU A 44 -17.69 -3.56 8.74
C GLU A 44 -17.65 -4.77 7.82
N LEU A 45 -16.63 -4.86 6.95
CA LEU A 45 -16.50 -5.93 5.97
C LEU A 45 -15.83 -7.19 6.54
N ARG A 46 -15.16 -7.06 7.69
CA ARG A 46 -14.36 -8.14 8.31
C ARG A 46 -13.33 -8.73 7.34
N ILE A 47 -12.74 -7.88 6.51
CA ILE A 47 -11.63 -8.19 5.62
C ILE A 47 -10.35 -7.70 6.30
N PRO A 48 -9.52 -8.61 6.84
CA PRO A 48 -8.29 -8.22 7.52
C PRO A 48 -7.33 -7.52 6.55
N ALA A 49 -7.01 -6.27 6.85
CA ALA A 49 -6.12 -5.44 6.05
C ALA A 49 -5.39 -4.41 6.91
N ARG A 50 -4.15 -4.09 6.53
CA ARG A 50 -3.37 -3.01 7.12
C ARG A 50 -3.40 -1.81 6.20
N VAL A 51 -3.98 -0.72 6.67
CA VAL A 51 -4.03 0.55 5.95
C VAL A 51 -2.98 1.49 6.54
N ARG A 52 -2.07 2.02 5.71
CA ARG A 52 -1.09 3.03 6.13
C ARG A 52 -0.94 4.15 5.12
N VAL A 53 -0.80 5.38 5.62
CA VAL A 53 -0.41 6.53 4.79
C VAL A 53 1.04 6.35 4.35
N MET A 54 1.31 6.55 3.07
CA MET A 54 2.64 6.42 2.50
C MET A 54 3.51 7.63 2.85
N CYS A 55 4.77 7.37 3.20
CA CYS A 55 5.76 8.39 3.48
C CYS A 55 6.64 8.62 2.25
N ARG A 56 6.81 9.89 1.82
CA ARG A 56 7.59 10.23 0.61
C ARG A 56 9.03 9.78 0.66
N ILE A 57 9.65 9.74 1.83
CA ILE A 57 11.06 9.32 1.94
C ILE A 57 11.16 7.80 1.88
N ALA A 58 10.25 7.08 2.54
CA ALA A 58 10.34 5.63 2.68
C ALA A 58 9.69 4.86 1.51
N ASP A 59 8.57 5.37 0.99
CA ASP A 59 7.68 4.61 0.11
C ASP A 59 7.66 5.14 -1.33
N TRP A 60 8.51 6.12 -1.68
CA TRP A 60 8.56 6.71 -3.03
C TRP A 60 8.73 5.64 -4.11
N HIS A 61 9.63 4.68 -3.90
CA HIS A 61 9.90 3.61 -4.85
C HIS A 61 8.68 2.71 -5.10
N LEU A 62 7.85 2.46 -4.08
CA LEU A 62 6.58 1.75 -4.24
C LEU A 62 5.58 2.62 -4.98
N TYR A 63 5.45 3.87 -4.58
CA TYR A 63 4.51 4.79 -5.21
C TYR A 63 4.82 5.01 -6.70
N ASP A 64 6.08 5.26 -7.06
CA ASP A 64 6.51 5.46 -8.46
C ASP A 64 6.27 4.20 -9.31
N ARG A 65 6.39 3.00 -8.72
CA ARG A 65 6.01 1.76 -9.40
C ARG A 65 4.50 1.69 -9.68
N ALA A 66 3.67 2.21 -8.79
CA ALA A 66 2.21 2.24 -8.96
C ALA A 66 1.77 3.38 -9.90
N PHE A 67 2.39 4.55 -9.81
CA PHE A 67 2.06 5.75 -10.57
C PHE A 67 3.34 6.41 -11.14
N PRO A 68 3.92 5.83 -12.22
CA PRO A 68 5.20 6.30 -12.76
C PRO A 68 5.17 7.77 -13.18
N GLY A 69 6.10 8.56 -12.66
CA GLY A 69 6.22 9.99 -13.00
C GLY A 69 5.18 10.89 -12.33
N CYS A 70 4.29 10.35 -11.48
CA CYS A 70 3.34 11.14 -10.71
C CYS A 70 3.96 11.67 -9.41
N ILE A 71 3.52 12.85 -8.96
CA ILE A 71 3.90 13.39 -7.65
C ILE A 71 3.04 12.70 -6.59
N MET A 72 3.68 12.06 -5.61
CA MET A 72 2.96 11.44 -4.50
C MET A 72 2.23 12.48 -3.64
N GLY A 73 0.90 12.33 -3.58
CA GLY A 73 0.05 13.15 -2.72
C GLY A 73 0.29 12.89 -1.23
N SER A 74 0.02 13.89 -0.40
CA SER A 74 0.17 13.80 1.07
C SER A 74 -0.78 12.81 1.75
N LYS A 75 -1.77 12.30 1.01
CA LYS A 75 -2.74 11.28 1.45
C LYS A 75 -2.71 10.02 0.58
N ALA A 76 -1.58 9.73 -0.05
CA ALA A 76 -1.39 8.42 -0.68
C ALA A 76 -1.40 7.33 0.40
N VAL A 77 -2.04 6.20 0.12
CA VAL A 77 -2.25 5.12 1.09
C VAL A 77 -1.87 3.79 0.48
N LEU A 78 -1.15 2.97 1.25
CA LEU A 78 -0.91 1.57 0.96
C LEU A 78 -1.88 0.74 1.81
N VAL A 79 -2.58 -0.19 1.17
CA VAL A 79 -3.43 -1.19 1.85
C VAL A 79 -2.85 -2.56 1.57
N GLU A 80 -2.53 -3.30 2.63
CA GLU A 80 -1.99 -4.65 2.57
C GLU A 80 -3.03 -5.64 3.09
N PHE A 81 -3.44 -6.62 2.28
CA PHE A 81 -4.45 -7.60 2.67
C PHE A 81 -3.80 -8.87 3.21
N GLU A 82 -4.44 -9.49 4.22
CA GLU A 82 -3.97 -10.77 4.76
C GLU A 82 -4.40 -11.97 3.91
N SER A 83 -5.40 -11.80 3.04
CA SER A 83 -5.94 -12.88 2.20
C SER A 83 -6.15 -12.44 0.75
N ILE A 84 -6.04 -13.40 -0.17
CA ILE A 84 -6.33 -13.18 -1.59
C ILE A 84 -7.80 -12.82 -1.82
N THR A 85 -8.72 -13.41 -1.05
CA THR A 85 -10.15 -13.08 -1.14
C THR A 85 -10.43 -11.61 -0.81
N GLY A 86 -9.76 -11.06 0.21
CA GLY A 86 -9.88 -9.64 0.56
C GLY A 86 -9.30 -8.71 -0.50
N PHE A 87 -8.17 -9.12 -1.08
CA PHE A 87 -7.55 -8.41 -2.19
C PHE A 87 -8.42 -8.41 -3.46
N ASP A 88 -8.95 -9.57 -3.85
CA ASP A 88 -9.82 -9.72 -5.02
C ASP A 88 -11.14 -8.97 -4.86
N PHE A 89 -11.71 -8.96 -3.64
CA PHE A 89 -12.86 -8.13 -3.30
C PHE A 89 -12.57 -6.67 -3.61
N MET A 90 -11.40 -6.17 -3.18
CA MET A 90 -11.01 -4.78 -3.37
C MET A 90 -10.70 -4.44 -4.81
N ILE A 91 -10.01 -5.31 -5.56
CA ILE A 91 -9.83 -5.12 -7.01
C ILE A 91 -11.19 -5.02 -7.71
N THR A 92 -12.13 -5.91 -7.39
CA THR A 92 -13.45 -5.94 -8.02
C THR A 92 -14.27 -4.70 -7.69
N HIS A 93 -14.28 -4.28 -6.41
CA HIS A 93 -15.06 -3.12 -5.96
C HIS A 93 -14.41 -1.77 -6.32
N MET A 94 -13.10 -1.76 -6.58
CA MET A 94 -12.36 -0.53 -6.90
C MET A 94 -11.95 -0.42 -8.36
N ALA A 95 -12.40 -1.33 -9.22
CA ALA A 95 -12.34 -1.19 -10.68
C ALA A 95 -13.02 0.11 -11.19
N THR A 96 -13.80 0.79 -10.34
CA THR A 96 -14.43 2.10 -10.59
C THR A 96 -13.62 3.29 -10.09
N ILE A 97 -12.58 3.08 -9.27
CA ILE A 97 -11.78 4.14 -8.65
C ILE A 97 -10.47 4.29 -9.43
N GLN A 98 -10.46 5.24 -10.39
CA GLN A 98 -9.32 5.60 -11.24
C GLN A 98 -8.07 6.09 -10.48
N THR A 99 -8.13 6.19 -9.14
CA THR A 99 -7.06 6.69 -8.28
C THR A 99 -6.31 5.59 -7.53
N SER A 100 -6.54 4.31 -7.86
CA SER A 100 -5.90 3.17 -7.19
C SER A 100 -5.22 2.20 -8.15
N VAL A 101 -4.12 1.58 -7.71
CA VAL A 101 -3.35 0.58 -8.47
C VAL A 101 -3.04 -0.60 -7.56
N ALA A 102 -3.41 -1.79 -8.00
CA ALA A 102 -3.12 -3.03 -7.28
C ALA A 102 -1.74 -3.57 -7.70
N PHE A 103 -0.89 -3.87 -6.71
CA PHE A 103 0.26 -4.72 -6.92
C PHE A 103 -0.22 -6.16 -6.97
N THR A 104 -0.25 -6.74 -8.17
CA THR A 104 -0.36 -8.18 -8.32
C THR A 104 1.03 -8.71 -8.59
N THR A 105 1.49 -9.71 -7.84
CA THR A 105 2.57 -10.59 -8.32
C THR A 105 1.97 -11.64 -9.24
N ASN A 106 1.34 -11.22 -10.34
CA ASN A 106 1.20 -12.15 -11.45
C ASN A 106 2.59 -12.28 -12.07
N ILE A 107 3.30 -13.34 -11.70
CA ILE A 107 3.96 -14.15 -12.71
C ILE A 107 2.80 -14.62 -13.59
N ARG A 108 2.40 -13.79 -14.56
CA ARG A 108 1.62 -14.26 -15.68
C ARG A 108 2.62 -15.15 -16.40
N ASN A 109 2.55 -16.44 -16.13
CA ASN A 109 3.25 -17.42 -16.93
C ASN A 109 2.58 -17.32 -18.31
N ASP A 110 3.18 -16.50 -19.17
CA ASP A 110 2.86 -16.38 -20.58
C ASP A 110 3.28 -17.70 -21.27
N ASN A 111 2.69 -18.81 -20.85
CA ASN A 111 2.74 -20.09 -21.56
C ASN A 111 1.64 -20.13 -22.62
N ASN A 112 1.50 -19.04 -23.38
CA ASN A 112 0.79 -19.03 -24.65
C ASN A 112 1.74 -18.53 -25.74
N ASN A 113 2.83 -19.27 -25.93
CA ASN A 113 3.57 -19.24 -27.18
C ASN A 113 3.28 -20.54 -27.95
N ASN A 114 2.50 -20.34 -29.02
CA ASN A 114 2.48 -21.09 -30.28
C ASN A 114 1.84 -22.49 -30.29
N LEU A 115 0.53 -22.49 -30.57
CA LEU A 115 -0.07 -23.34 -31.60
C LEU A 115 0.26 -22.76 -32.99
#